data_AF-A0A937PDN1-F1
#
_entry.id   AF-A0A937PDN1-F1
#
_cell.length_a   1.000
_cell.length_b   1.000
_cell.length_c   1.000
_cell.angle_alpha   90.00
_cell.angle_beta   90.00
_cell.angle_gamma   90.00
#
_symmetry.space_group_name_H-M   'P 1'
#
loop_
_entity.id
_entity.type
_entity.pdbx_description
1 polymer ?
#
loop_
_entity_poly.entity_id
_entity_poly.type
_entity_poly.pdbx_seq_one_letter_code
_entity_poly.pdbx_strand_id
1 'polypeptide(L)'
;MKSLLSVLIILMLSTVIAVGQSTSEEAKMLKNPKDCGVSQYDDFKNSSFSLLSELLKTDANYGGLKADIAGFKSGEKEITIDAVKGDISKFKKLKKSLETMDEKVVTLTSEGNDLLKEATNVKPVTKVKAATDNTKESLKAVDYSKKMIGELTGQVSSDIEYLSEQLSGLETEE
;
A
#
# COMPACT_ATOMS: atom_id res chain seq x y z
N MET A 1 3.31 -27.38 52.41
CA MET A 1 2.79 -27.82 51.09
C MET A 1 1.46 -27.15 50.82
N LYS A 2 1.17 -26.83 49.55
CA LYS A 2 0.08 -26.00 48.99
C LYS A 2 0.53 -24.53 48.81
N SER A 3 1.37 -24.26 47.83
CA SER A 3 1.11 -24.22 46.37
C SER A 3 0.73 -22.81 45.95
N LEU A 4 1.75 -22.12 45.45
CA LEU A 4 1.76 -20.99 44.55
C LEU A 4 0.43 -20.74 43.82
N LEU A 5 -0.20 -19.63 44.20
CA LEU A 5 -1.27 -18.98 43.47
C LEU A 5 -0.64 -18.24 42.29
N SER A 6 -0.23 -19.00 41.28
CA SER A 6 0.27 -18.49 40.00
C SER A 6 -0.59 -19.07 38.89
N VAL A 7 -1.82 -18.56 38.75
CA VAL A 7 -2.65 -18.81 37.56
C VAL A 7 -2.70 -17.50 36.77
N LEU A 8 -1.60 -17.30 36.04
CA LEU A 8 -1.58 -16.94 34.63
C LEU A 8 -2.83 -16.18 34.15
N ILE A 9 -2.76 -14.86 34.25
CA ILE A 9 -3.54 -13.94 33.43
C ILE A 9 -3.08 -14.13 31.99
N ILE A 10 -3.67 -15.11 31.29
CA ILE A 10 -3.62 -15.14 29.83
C ILE A 10 -4.58 -14.05 29.36
N LEU A 11 -4.02 -12.88 29.10
CA LEU A 11 -4.56 -11.88 28.19
C LEU A 11 -4.79 -12.56 26.83
N MET A 12 -5.97 -13.17 26.66
CA MET A 12 -6.54 -13.36 25.34
C MET A 12 -7.05 -12.00 24.86
N LEU A 13 -6.11 -11.15 24.45
CA LEU A 13 -6.35 -10.15 23.42
C LEU A 13 -6.56 -10.91 22.11
N SER A 14 -7.70 -11.59 21.99
CA SER A 14 -8.29 -11.89 20.72
C SER A 14 -8.68 -10.55 20.11
N THR A 15 -7.70 -9.86 19.53
CA THR A 15 -7.97 -8.95 18.43
C THR A 15 -8.64 -9.82 17.39
N VAL A 16 -9.97 -9.77 17.39
CA VAL A 16 -10.76 -10.08 16.22
C VAL A 16 -10.24 -9.12 15.17
N ILE A 17 -9.20 -9.55 14.43
CA ILE A 17 -8.90 -8.98 13.14
C ILE A 17 -10.15 -9.32 12.36
N ALA A 18 -11.09 -8.38 12.30
CA ALA A 18 -12.14 -8.43 11.31
C ALA A 18 -11.42 -8.77 10.01
N VAL A 19 -11.73 -9.93 9.43
CA VAL A 19 -11.21 -10.33 8.13
C VAL A 19 -11.92 -9.44 7.11
N GLY A 20 -11.67 -8.14 7.19
CA GLY A 20 -11.95 -7.19 6.14
C GLY A 20 -11.04 -7.56 4.98
N GLN A 21 -11.57 -7.55 3.76
CA GLN A 21 -10.72 -7.59 2.58
C GLN A 21 -9.67 -6.49 2.70
N SER A 22 -8.42 -6.78 2.35
CA SER A 22 -7.38 -5.75 2.34
C SER A 22 -7.76 -4.67 1.32
N THR A 23 -7.26 -3.45 1.52
CA THR A 23 -7.44 -2.35 0.55
C THR A 23 -7.01 -2.78 -0.87
N SER A 24 -5.96 -3.62 -0.98
CA SER A 24 -5.50 -4.21 -2.25
C SER A 24 -6.56 -5.10 -2.92
N GLU A 25 -7.28 -5.94 -2.16
CA GLU A 25 -8.35 -6.78 -2.72
C GLU A 25 -9.56 -5.96 -3.17
N GLU A 26 -9.96 -4.94 -2.40
CA GLU A 26 -11.02 -4.02 -2.81
C GLU A 26 -10.61 -3.23 -4.07
N ALA A 27 -9.36 -2.76 -4.13
CA ALA A 27 -8.82 -2.03 -5.27
C ALA A 27 -8.84 -2.84 -6.57
N LYS A 28 -8.58 -4.16 -6.51
CA LYS A 28 -8.66 -5.06 -7.68
C LYS A 28 -10.08 -5.16 -8.26
N MET A 29 -11.11 -4.90 -7.45
CA MET A 29 -12.50 -4.91 -7.89
C MET A 29 -12.92 -3.60 -8.56
N LEU A 30 -12.11 -2.54 -8.45
CA LEU A 30 -12.40 -1.24 -9.06
C LEU A 30 -12.29 -1.35 -10.58
N LYS A 31 -13.40 -1.06 -11.27
CA LYS A 31 -13.45 -1.09 -12.74
C LYS A 31 -12.89 0.19 -13.32
N ASN A 32 -11.90 0.07 -14.21
CA ASN A 32 -11.41 1.18 -15.01
C ASN A 32 -12.54 1.67 -15.95
N PRO A 33 -12.99 2.93 -15.83
CA PRO A 33 -14.03 3.44 -16.71
C PRO A 33 -13.53 3.57 -18.16
N LYS A 34 -14.47 3.51 -19.11
CA LYS A 34 -14.16 3.76 -20.52
C LYS A 34 -13.85 5.24 -20.75
N ASP A 35 -13.09 5.54 -21.81
CA ASP A 35 -12.84 6.91 -22.24
C ASP A 35 -14.16 7.66 -22.49
N CYS A 36 -14.24 8.89 -21.98
CA CYS A 36 -15.35 9.80 -22.24
C CYS A 36 -15.11 10.66 -23.50
N GLY A 37 -13.91 10.57 -24.07
CA GLY A 37 -13.50 11.26 -25.28
C GLY A 37 -13.24 12.75 -25.05
N VAL A 38 -12.81 13.13 -23.86
CA VAL A 38 -12.36 14.48 -23.51
C VAL A 38 -10.99 14.34 -22.86
N SER A 39 -9.95 14.75 -23.59
CA SER A 39 -8.55 14.37 -23.28
C SER A 39 -8.16 14.56 -21.83
N GLN A 40 -8.38 15.72 -21.22
CA GLN A 40 -7.98 15.96 -19.83
C GLN A 40 -8.64 14.99 -18.81
N TYR A 41 -9.86 14.52 -19.08
CA TYR A 41 -10.54 13.55 -18.22
C TYR A 41 -10.02 12.13 -18.45
N ASP A 42 -9.75 11.79 -19.71
CA ASP A 42 -9.20 10.48 -20.09
C ASP A 42 -7.74 10.34 -19.64
N ASP A 43 -6.95 11.42 -19.71
CA ASP A 43 -5.56 11.50 -19.26
C ASP A 43 -5.47 11.40 -17.73
N PHE A 44 -6.33 12.12 -17.00
CA PHE A 44 -6.44 12.00 -15.55
C PHE A 44 -6.76 10.57 -15.14
N LYS A 45 -7.79 9.97 -15.77
CA LYS A 45 -8.17 8.57 -15.55
C LYS A 45 -7.02 7.61 -15.78
N ASN A 46 -6.35 7.72 -16.91
CA ASN A 46 -5.22 6.86 -17.24
C ASN A 46 -4.11 6.99 -16.19
N SER A 47 -3.82 8.20 -15.73
CA SER A 47 -2.83 8.46 -14.69
C SER A 47 -3.24 7.86 -13.33
N SER A 48 -4.48 8.06 -12.90
CA SER A 48 -5.02 7.50 -11.66
C SER A 48 -5.00 5.96 -11.64
N PHE A 49 -5.47 5.32 -12.72
CA PHE A 49 -5.48 3.86 -12.82
C PHE A 49 -4.09 3.26 -13.07
N SER A 50 -3.18 3.99 -13.73
CA SER A 50 -1.77 3.58 -13.84
C SER A 50 -1.10 3.55 -12.48
N LEU A 51 -1.30 4.57 -11.64
CA LEU A 51 -0.78 4.60 -10.27
C LEU A 51 -1.32 3.43 -9.44
N LEU A 52 -2.64 3.20 -9.48
CA LEU A 52 -3.25 2.07 -8.78
C LEU A 52 -2.68 0.72 -9.25
N SER A 53 -2.47 0.55 -10.55
CA SER A 53 -1.86 -0.66 -11.11
C SER A 53 -0.41 -0.84 -10.66
N GLU A 54 0.37 0.24 -10.61
CA GLU A 54 1.75 0.25 -10.12
C GLU A 54 1.81 -0.14 -8.64
N LEU A 55 0.87 0.35 -7.82
CA LEU A 55 0.74 -0.01 -6.41
C LEU A 55 0.33 -1.46 -6.19
N LEU A 56 -0.62 -1.98 -6.97
CA LEU A 56 -1.00 -3.40 -6.91
C LEU A 56 0.17 -4.34 -7.25
N LYS A 57 1.01 -3.96 -8.23
CA LYS A 57 2.27 -4.69 -8.52
C LYS A 57 3.27 -4.57 -7.38
N THR A 58 3.36 -3.39 -6.77
CA THR A 58 4.25 -3.13 -5.64
C THR A 58 3.87 -3.95 -4.41
N ASP A 59 2.57 -4.03 -4.10
CA ASP A 59 2.00 -4.88 -3.05
C ASP A 59 2.33 -6.37 -3.28
N ALA A 60 2.15 -6.86 -4.50
CA ALA A 60 2.50 -8.23 -4.86
C ALA A 60 4.02 -8.51 -4.71
N ASN A 61 4.88 -7.58 -5.15
CA ASN A 61 6.33 -7.70 -5.01
C ASN A 61 6.76 -7.66 -3.53
N TYR A 62 6.14 -6.81 -2.73
CA TYR A 62 6.35 -6.74 -1.28
C TYR A 62 5.97 -8.06 -0.59
N GLY A 63 4.88 -8.71 -1.03
CA GLY A 63 4.50 -10.05 -0.55
C GLY A 63 5.61 -11.09 -0.71
N GLY A 64 6.42 -11.02 -1.78
CA GLY A 64 7.60 -11.86 -1.97
C GLY A 64 8.70 -11.60 -0.94
N LEU A 65 9.00 -10.33 -0.63
CA LEU A 65 9.98 -9.95 0.38
C LEU A 65 9.52 -10.34 1.80
N LYS A 66 8.22 -10.27 2.05
CA LYS A 66 7.64 -10.66 3.34
C LYS A 66 7.78 -12.16 3.62
N ALA A 67 7.80 -13.00 2.58
CA ALA A 67 8.06 -14.43 2.74
C ALA A 67 9.47 -14.69 3.28
N ASP A 68 10.46 -13.88 2.89
CA ASP A 68 11.83 -13.99 3.40
C ASP A 68 11.90 -13.68 4.90
N ILE A 69 11.22 -12.60 5.34
CA ILE A 69 11.09 -12.25 6.75
C ILE A 69 10.35 -13.32 7.55
N ALA A 70 9.28 -13.90 6.99
CA ALA A 70 8.56 -14.99 7.64
C ALA A 70 9.45 -16.23 7.81
N GLY A 71 10.32 -16.51 6.83
CA GLY A 71 11.34 -17.56 6.92
C GLY A 71 12.34 -17.32 8.05
N PHE A 72 12.79 -16.07 8.24
CA PHE A 72 13.65 -15.72 9.39
C PHE A 72 12.92 -15.88 10.72
N LYS A 73 11.68 -15.39 10.82
CA LYS A 73 10.86 -15.48 12.05
C LYS A 73 10.53 -16.92 12.45
N SER A 74 10.38 -17.81 11.48
CA SER A 74 10.09 -19.23 11.70
C SER A 74 11.34 -20.10 11.88
N GLY A 75 12.53 -19.57 11.63
CA GLY A 75 13.79 -20.33 11.63
C GLY A 75 13.98 -21.22 10.40
N GLU A 76 13.12 -21.12 9.38
CA GLU A 76 13.24 -21.86 8.12
C GLU A 76 14.34 -21.28 7.22
N LYS A 77 14.69 -20.00 7.41
CA LYS A 77 15.84 -19.35 6.76
C LYS A 77 16.89 -18.98 7.80
N GLU A 78 18.13 -19.29 7.48
CA GLU A 78 19.29 -18.82 8.23
C GLU A 78 19.40 -17.30 8.17
N ILE A 79 19.57 -16.68 9.33
CA ILE A 79 19.75 -15.24 9.46
C ILE A 79 21.26 -14.96 9.38
N THR A 80 21.72 -14.44 8.25
CA THR A 80 23.11 -13.96 8.09
C THR A 80 23.13 -12.44 8.01
N ILE A 81 24.23 -11.83 8.45
CA ILE A 81 24.43 -10.36 8.40
C ILE A 81 24.20 -9.82 6.98
N ASP A 82 24.76 -10.50 5.97
CA ASP A 82 24.63 -10.09 4.56
C ASP A 82 23.20 -10.20 4.04
N ALA A 83 22.47 -11.27 4.39
CA ALA A 83 21.07 -11.43 4.01
C ALA A 83 20.21 -10.32 4.61
N VAL A 84 20.37 -10.06 5.91
CA VAL A 84 19.61 -9.02 6.63
C VAL A 84 19.93 -7.62 6.08
N LYS A 85 21.21 -7.29 5.86
CA LYS A 85 21.62 -6.01 5.24
C LYS A 85 21.05 -5.87 3.83
N GLY A 86 21.05 -6.95 3.06
CA GLY A 86 20.46 -7.02 1.72
C GLY A 86 18.97 -6.69 1.71
N ASP A 87 18.20 -7.31 2.60
CA ASP A 87 16.75 -7.10 2.68
C ASP A 87 16.39 -5.71 3.21
N ILE A 88 17.09 -5.19 4.23
CA ILE A 88 16.93 -3.80 4.68
C ILE A 88 17.14 -2.83 3.51
N SER A 89 18.15 -3.06 2.66
CA SER A 89 18.40 -2.22 1.48
C SER A 89 17.25 -2.27 0.47
N LYS A 90 16.67 -3.45 0.22
CA LYS A 90 15.49 -3.60 -0.64
C LYS A 90 14.28 -2.85 -0.07
N PHE A 91 14.01 -2.99 1.23
CA PHE A 91 12.90 -2.29 1.89
C PHE A 91 13.08 -0.77 1.90
N LYS A 92 14.31 -0.26 2.10
CA LYS A 92 14.60 1.17 1.98
C LYS A 92 14.33 1.71 0.57
N LYS A 93 14.67 0.95 -0.48
CA LYS A 93 14.35 1.32 -1.88
C LYS A 93 12.84 1.31 -2.13
N LEU A 94 12.14 0.30 -1.62
CA LEU A 94 10.68 0.24 -1.70
C LEU A 94 10.03 1.42 -1.00
N LYS A 95 10.47 1.77 0.22
CA LYS A 95 9.97 2.95 0.96
C LYS A 95 10.12 4.24 0.15
N LYS A 96 11.28 4.48 -0.47
CA LYS A 96 11.48 5.63 -1.36
C LYS A 96 10.54 5.62 -2.57
N SER A 97 10.30 4.45 -3.14
CA SER A 97 9.34 4.31 -4.24
C SER A 97 7.92 4.68 -3.81
N LEU A 98 7.51 4.27 -2.59
CA LEU A 98 6.22 4.62 -2.02
C LEU A 98 6.10 6.13 -1.74
N GLU A 99 7.17 6.77 -1.27
CA GLU A 99 7.23 8.24 -1.09
C GLU A 99 6.99 8.97 -2.43
N THR A 100 7.63 8.54 -3.52
CA THR A 100 7.37 9.10 -4.87
C THR A 100 5.94 8.85 -5.34
N MET A 101 5.35 7.70 -5.02
CA MET A 101 3.95 7.43 -5.34
C MET A 101 2.99 8.29 -4.52
N ASP A 102 3.33 8.63 -3.27
CA ASP A 102 2.53 9.50 -2.40
C ASP A 102 2.47 10.93 -2.96
N GLU A 103 3.60 11.44 -3.47
CA GLU A 103 3.64 12.73 -4.18
C GLU A 103 2.72 12.74 -5.42
N LYS A 104 2.66 11.62 -6.17
CA LYS A 104 1.71 11.45 -7.28
C LYS A 104 0.26 11.45 -6.78
N VAL A 105 -0.05 10.79 -5.66
CA VAL A 105 -1.39 10.81 -5.05
C VAL A 105 -1.81 12.24 -4.72
N VAL A 106 -0.93 13.03 -4.10
CA VAL A 106 -1.23 14.43 -3.75
C VAL A 106 -1.56 15.24 -5.01
N THR A 107 -0.74 15.09 -6.06
CA THR A 107 -0.94 15.79 -7.34
C THR A 107 -2.27 15.40 -7.99
N LEU A 108 -2.54 14.09 -8.13
CA LEU A 108 -3.76 13.58 -8.74
C LEU A 108 -5.01 13.90 -7.90
N THR A 109 -4.89 13.97 -6.58
CA THR A 109 -6.00 14.40 -5.71
C THR A 109 -6.38 15.85 -6.02
N SER A 110 -5.40 16.74 -6.16
CA SER A 110 -5.66 18.14 -6.52
C SER A 110 -6.28 18.24 -7.92
N GLU A 111 -5.63 17.62 -8.91
CA GLU A 111 -6.07 17.63 -10.31
C GLU A 111 -7.49 17.09 -10.46
N GLY A 112 -7.80 15.94 -9.85
CA GLY A 112 -9.13 15.35 -9.91
C GLY A 112 -10.22 16.23 -9.29
N ASN A 113 -9.92 16.92 -8.18
CA ASN A 113 -10.86 17.84 -7.56
C ASN A 113 -11.14 19.07 -8.44
N ASP A 114 -10.14 19.58 -9.15
CA ASP A 114 -10.31 20.71 -10.05
C ASP A 114 -11.07 20.29 -11.32
N LEU A 115 -10.71 19.15 -11.92
CA LEU A 115 -11.44 18.58 -13.05
C LEU A 115 -12.92 18.31 -12.74
N LEU A 116 -13.22 17.88 -11.50
CA LEU A 116 -14.59 17.64 -11.06
C LEU A 116 -15.41 18.92 -10.99
N LYS A 117 -14.82 20.04 -10.54
CA LYS A 117 -15.47 21.36 -10.57
C LYS A 117 -15.71 21.82 -12.02
N GLU A 118 -14.72 21.60 -12.88
CA GLU A 118 -14.76 22.02 -14.29
C GLU A 118 -15.65 21.15 -15.18
N ALA A 119 -15.99 19.92 -14.75
CA ALA A 119 -16.77 18.96 -15.53
C ALA A 119 -18.11 19.51 -16.04
N THR A 120 -18.71 20.45 -15.30
CA THR A 120 -19.97 21.12 -15.68
C THR A 120 -19.85 22.01 -16.92
N ASN A 121 -18.64 22.45 -17.27
CA ASN A 121 -18.35 23.34 -18.39
C ASN A 121 -17.93 22.59 -19.67
N VAL A 122 -17.84 21.27 -19.62
CA VAL A 122 -17.40 20.43 -20.76
C VAL A 122 -18.35 20.58 -21.96
N LYS A 123 -17.75 20.71 -23.15
CA LYS A 123 -18.47 20.77 -24.42
C LYS A 123 -18.13 19.57 -25.32
N PRO A 124 -19.11 18.99 -26.03
CA PRO A 124 -20.54 19.30 -25.96
C PRO A 124 -21.13 18.91 -24.59
N VAL A 125 -22.22 19.58 -24.17
CA VAL A 125 -22.86 19.39 -22.86
C VAL A 125 -23.28 17.93 -22.61
N THR A 126 -23.54 17.18 -23.68
CA THR A 126 -23.82 15.75 -23.63
C THR A 126 -22.69 14.91 -23.01
N LYS A 127 -21.45 15.43 -22.94
CA LYS A 127 -20.30 14.77 -22.31
C LYS A 127 -20.12 15.09 -20.82
N VAL A 128 -20.84 16.08 -20.26
CA VAL A 128 -20.68 16.52 -18.85
C VAL A 128 -20.84 15.37 -17.86
N LYS A 129 -21.87 14.52 -18.05
CA LYS A 129 -22.10 13.36 -17.18
C LYS A 129 -20.95 12.36 -17.27
N ALA A 130 -20.50 12.04 -18.48
CA ALA A 130 -19.42 11.11 -18.70
C ALA A 130 -18.10 11.61 -18.11
N ALA A 131 -17.78 12.90 -18.28
CA ALA A 131 -16.62 13.54 -17.67
C ALA A 131 -16.68 13.48 -16.13
N THR A 132 -17.82 13.86 -15.55
CA THR A 132 -18.06 13.81 -14.09
C THR A 132 -17.89 12.40 -13.53
N ASP A 133 -18.54 11.41 -14.14
CA ASP A 133 -18.48 10.03 -13.66
C ASP A 133 -17.07 9.45 -13.79
N ASN A 134 -16.38 9.75 -14.90
CA ASN A 134 -15.01 9.32 -15.15
C ASN A 134 -14.05 9.91 -14.10
N THR A 135 -14.13 11.21 -13.80
CA THR A 135 -13.34 11.83 -12.72
C THR A 135 -13.63 11.22 -11.36
N LYS A 136 -14.91 10.97 -11.02
CA LYS A 136 -15.28 10.37 -9.73
C LYS A 136 -14.72 8.98 -9.54
N GLU A 137 -14.82 8.12 -10.55
CA GLU A 137 -14.24 6.77 -10.49
C GLU A 137 -12.71 6.82 -10.45
N SER A 138 -12.09 7.76 -11.15
CA SER A 138 -10.63 7.97 -11.12
C SER A 138 -10.16 8.47 -9.74
N LEU A 139 -10.92 9.35 -9.09
CA LEU A 139 -10.66 9.77 -7.70
C LEU A 139 -10.74 8.60 -6.72
N LYS A 140 -11.66 7.63 -6.92
CA LYS A 140 -11.65 6.40 -6.10
C LYS A 140 -10.35 5.60 -6.29
N ALA A 141 -9.81 5.53 -7.51
CA ALA A 141 -8.53 4.88 -7.75
C ALA A 141 -7.38 5.60 -7.01
N VAL A 142 -7.41 6.94 -6.96
CA VAL A 142 -6.47 7.75 -6.16
C VAL A 142 -6.63 7.48 -4.66
N ASP A 143 -7.86 7.40 -4.16
CA ASP A 143 -8.14 7.12 -2.74
C ASP A 143 -7.66 5.72 -2.33
N TYR A 144 -7.90 4.70 -3.16
CA TYR A 144 -7.34 3.36 -2.94
C TYR A 144 -5.82 3.39 -2.96
N SER A 145 -5.22 4.09 -3.92
CA SER A 145 -3.77 4.26 -4.01
C SER A 145 -3.20 4.85 -2.72
N LYS A 146 -3.82 5.93 -2.20
CA LYS A 146 -3.43 6.57 -0.94
C LYS A 146 -3.46 5.61 0.25
N LYS A 147 -4.55 4.85 0.40
CA LYS A 147 -4.70 3.87 1.48
C LYS A 147 -3.63 2.77 1.39
N MET A 148 -3.41 2.22 0.19
CA MET A 148 -2.38 1.20 -0.05
C MET A 148 -0.97 1.70 0.27
N ILE A 149 -0.64 2.94 -0.11
CA ILE A 149 0.65 3.56 0.25
C ILE A 149 0.82 3.62 1.77
N GLY A 150 -0.21 4.04 2.50
CA GLY A 150 -0.19 4.09 3.96
C GLY A 150 0.04 2.71 4.59
N GLU A 151 -0.70 1.69 4.13
CA GLU A 151 -0.55 0.31 4.58
C GLU A 151 0.84 -0.25 4.29
N LEU A 152 1.32 -0.14 3.05
CA LEU A 152 2.63 -0.64 2.64
C LEU A 152 3.76 0.09 3.35
N THR A 153 3.68 1.42 3.51
CA THR A 153 4.70 2.20 4.21
C THR A 153 4.82 1.79 5.67
N GLY A 154 3.68 1.56 6.34
CA GLY A 154 3.64 1.07 7.71
C GLY A 154 4.26 -0.32 7.84
N GLN A 155 3.87 -1.24 6.97
CA GLN A 155 4.38 -2.62 6.95
C GLN A 155 5.90 -2.66 6.66
N VAL A 156 6.35 -1.96 5.62
CA VAL A 156 7.78 -1.86 5.26
C VAL A 156 8.61 -1.24 6.39
N SER A 157 8.09 -0.23 7.09
CA SER A 157 8.82 0.37 8.21
C SER A 157 8.97 -0.59 9.38
N SER A 158 7.91 -1.34 9.73
CA SER A 158 7.96 -2.36 10.77
C SER A 158 8.92 -3.51 10.43
N ASP A 159 8.97 -3.92 9.17
CA ASP A 159 9.88 -4.95 8.70
C ASP A 159 11.35 -4.49 8.72
N ILE A 160 11.63 -3.23 8.36
CA ILE A 160 12.98 -2.64 8.51
C ILE A 160 13.40 -2.62 9.97
N GLU A 161 12.51 -2.23 10.88
CA GLU A 161 12.77 -2.19 12.32
C GLU A 161 13.14 -3.59 12.85
N TYR A 162 12.29 -4.58 12.57
CA TYR A 162 12.55 -5.98 12.94
C TYR A 162 13.92 -6.46 12.42
N LEU A 163 14.22 -6.25 11.14
CA LEU A 163 15.50 -6.68 10.57
C LEU A 163 16.69 -5.92 11.17
N SER A 164 16.52 -4.65 11.53
CA SER A 164 17.59 -3.87 12.17
C SER A 164 17.88 -4.37 13.59
N GLU A 165 16.87 -4.81 14.32
CA GLU A 165 17.04 -5.47 15.62
C GLU A 165 17.79 -6.81 15.48
N GLN A 166 17.40 -7.65 14.51
CA GLN A 166 18.10 -8.91 14.24
C GLN A 166 19.57 -8.67 13.87
N LEU A 167 19.84 -7.68 13.02
CA LEU A 167 21.21 -7.31 12.63
C LEU A 167 22.05 -6.89 13.84
N SER A 168 21.49 -6.06 14.72
CA SER A 168 22.19 -5.57 15.91
C SER A 168 22.54 -6.72 16.87
N GLY A 169 21.64 -7.70 17.02
CA GLY A 169 21.92 -8.91 17.82
C GLY A 169 23.09 -9.72 17.26
N LEU A 170 23.11 -9.94 15.94
CA LEU A 170 24.18 -10.68 15.27
C LEU A 170 25.54 -10.00 15.40
N GLU A 171 25.60 -8.67 15.28
CA GLU A 171 26.85 -7.90 15.40
C GLU A 171 27.40 -7.86 16.83
N THR A 172 26.61 -8.24 17.85
CA THR A 172 27.07 -8.35 19.25
C THR A 172 27.52 -9.74 19.68
N GLU A 173 27.25 -10.77 18.87
CA GLU A 173 27.62 -12.17 19.14
C GLU A 173 28.94 -12.60 18.45
N GLU A 174 29.48 -11.77 17.55
CA GLU A 174 30.84 -11.90 16.96
C GLU A 174 31.94 -11.34 17.88
#